data_AF-A0A1V0TVX6-F1
#
_entry.id   AF-A0A1V0TVX6-F1
#
_cell.length_a   1.000
_cell.length_b   1.000
_cell.length_c   1.000
_cell.angle_alpha   90.00
_cell.angle_beta   90.00
_cell.angle_gamma   90.00
#
_symmetry.space_group_name_H-M   'P 1'
#
loop_
_entity.id
_entity.type
_entity.pdbx_description
1 polymer ?
#
loop_
_entity_poly.entity_id
_entity_poly.type
_entity_poly.pdbx_seq_one_letter_code
_entity_poly.pdbx_strand_id
1 'polypeptide(L)'
;MNAPLEQLTQLIPPPSEPRDKDWDNAERALGVQLPTDYKELIHTYGGSNWDDYLYVLEPGCPNDNYDLIEWEDQQTEALDGLWEFEKKPSELEDERTRVIPWATTDNGECLYWLIRPGQQPDDWTVMVNEARGDRWEHFPHTCTQFLASALTGNLRSTILSSRFPLPVHEFRQLHAM
;
A
#
# COMPACT_ATOMS: atom_id res chain seq x y z
N MET A 1 8.07 14.49 8.90
CA MET A 1 6.81 13.83 9.24
C MET A 1 5.68 14.66 8.68
N ASN A 2 4.98 14.13 7.70
CA ASN A 2 3.78 14.76 7.15
C ASN A 2 2.58 14.63 8.13
N ALA A 3 1.56 15.48 7.97
CA ALA A 3 0.41 15.51 8.88
C ALA A 3 -0.36 14.16 8.99
N PRO A 4 -0.55 13.38 7.91
CA PRO A 4 -1.16 12.04 8.01
C PRO A 4 -0.36 11.07 8.88
N LEU A 5 0.97 11.06 8.74
CA LEU A 5 1.82 10.20 9.56
C LEU A 5 1.83 10.64 11.03
N GLU A 6 1.82 11.95 11.31
CA GLU A 6 1.62 12.45 12.68
C GLU A 6 0.31 11.92 13.28
N GLN A 7 -0.78 11.91 12.52
CA GLN A 7 -2.05 11.35 12.96
C GLN A 7 -1.95 9.85 13.23
N LEU A 8 -1.25 9.08 12.40
CA LEU A 8 -0.98 7.66 12.65
C LEU A 8 -0.23 7.47 13.98
N THR A 9 0.80 8.27 14.26
CA THR A 9 1.57 8.17 15.52
C THR A 9 0.78 8.52 16.77
N GLN A 10 -0.27 9.34 16.64
CA GLN A 10 -1.20 9.64 17.72
C GLN A 10 -2.21 8.51 17.96
N LEU A 11 -2.62 7.81 16.91
CA LEU A 11 -3.54 6.67 17.00
C LEU A 11 -2.83 5.42 17.54
N ILE A 12 -1.65 5.13 16.98
CA ILE A 12 -0.85 3.95 17.28
C ILE A 12 0.59 4.43 17.51
N PRO A 13 1.11 4.36 18.75
CA PRO A 13 2.49 4.70 19.02
C PRO A 13 3.45 3.88 18.14
N PRO A 14 4.50 4.49 17.57
CA PRO A 14 5.44 3.77 16.73
C PRO A 14 6.22 2.69 17.53
N PRO A 15 6.69 1.62 16.86
CA PRO A 15 7.55 0.63 17.48
C PRO A 15 8.87 1.26 17.96
N SER A 16 9.56 0.58 18.87
CA SER A 16 10.84 1.05 19.41
C SER A 16 11.98 1.02 18.39
N GLU A 17 11.84 0.22 17.33
CA GLU A 17 12.87 0.00 16.31
C GLU A 17 12.38 0.54 14.95
N PRO A 18 12.84 1.73 14.53
CA PRO A 18 12.57 2.23 13.19
C PRO A 18 13.26 1.36 12.13
N ARG A 19 12.79 1.43 10.89
CA ARG A 19 13.44 0.75 9.76
C ARG A 19 14.30 1.72 8.96
N ASP A 20 15.55 1.34 8.74
CA ASP A 20 16.40 2.00 7.76
C ASP A 20 16.45 1.16 6.49
N LYS A 21 16.37 1.83 5.34
CA LYS A 21 16.32 1.19 4.03
C LYS A 21 17.32 1.80 3.06
N ASP A 22 17.91 0.93 2.25
CA ASP A 22 18.60 1.33 1.03
C ASP A 22 17.56 1.64 -0.04
N TRP A 23 17.07 2.88 0.00
CA TRP A 23 16.06 3.36 -0.95
C TRP A 23 16.57 3.35 -2.39
N ASP A 24 17.85 3.67 -2.61
CA ASP A 24 18.44 3.66 -3.95
C ASP A 24 18.39 2.26 -4.58
N ASN A 25 18.58 1.21 -3.78
CA ASN A 25 18.43 -0.16 -4.26
C ASN A 25 16.97 -0.55 -4.51
N ALA A 26 16.07 -0.22 -3.59
CA ALA A 26 14.64 -0.51 -3.73
C ALA A 26 14.02 0.18 -4.97
N GLU A 27 14.30 1.48 -5.15
CA GLU A 27 13.80 2.26 -6.29
C GLU A 27 14.37 1.79 -7.62
N ARG A 28 15.64 1.33 -7.62
CA ARG A 28 16.26 0.73 -8.80
C ARG A 28 15.59 -0.59 -9.18
N ALA A 29 15.23 -1.41 -8.20
CA ALA A 29 14.53 -2.68 -8.43
C ALA A 29 13.13 -2.44 -9.03
N LEU A 30 12.38 -1.47 -8.50
CA LEU A 30 11.03 -1.12 -8.96
C LEU A 30 11.01 -0.29 -10.26
N GLY A 31 12.17 0.27 -10.64
CA GLY A 31 12.33 1.16 -11.78
C GLY A 31 11.68 2.53 -11.61
N VAL A 32 11.31 2.91 -10.39
CA VAL A 32 10.64 4.18 -10.06
C VAL A 32 11.13 4.71 -8.71
N GLN A 33 11.04 6.03 -8.54
CA GLN A 33 11.18 6.63 -7.21
C GLN A 33 9.91 6.39 -6.39
N LEU A 34 10.06 6.15 -5.10
CA LEU A 34 8.94 5.92 -4.19
C LEU A 34 8.49 7.23 -3.51
N PRO A 35 7.19 7.36 -3.17
CA PRO A 35 6.65 8.52 -2.47
C PRO A 35 7.37 8.78 -1.15
N THR A 36 7.57 10.05 -0.82
CA THR A 36 8.21 10.49 0.44
C THR A 36 7.39 10.04 1.64
N ASP A 37 6.06 10.08 1.56
CA ASP A 37 5.19 9.68 2.67
C ASP A 37 5.30 8.20 3.01
N TYR A 38 5.42 7.36 1.98
CA TYR A 38 5.68 5.93 2.15
C TYR A 38 7.04 5.68 2.80
N LYS A 39 8.09 6.38 2.38
CA LYS A 39 9.43 6.24 2.99
C LYS A 39 9.42 6.63 4.46
N GLU A 40 8.72 7.72 4.82
CA GLU A 40 8.53 8.12 6.22
C GLU A 40 7.72 7.08 7.01
N LEU A 41 6.67 6.51 6.40
CA LEU A 41 5.84 5.45 7.00
C LEU A 41 6.67 4.20 7.30
N ILE A 42 7.43 3.70 6.33
CA ILE A 42 8.31 2.54 6.51
C ILE A 42 9.40 2.84 7.52
N HIS A 43 10.00 4.04 7.49
CA HIS A 43 10.98 4.40 8.51
C HIS A 43 10.40 4.31 9.93
N THR A 44 9.17 4.79 10.10
CA THR A 44 8.52 4.89 11.40
C THR A 44 7.97 3.54 11.90
N TYR A 45 7.31 2.77 11.03
CA TYR A 45 6.57 1.55 11.41
C TYR A 45 7.14 0.27 10.81
N GLY A 46 7.90 0.37 9.73
CA GLY A 46 8.31 -0.76 8.89
C GLY A 46 7.14 -1.42 8.17
N GLY A 47 7.44 -2.56 7.56
CA GLY A 47 6.43 -3.53 7.15
C GLY A 47 5.62 -3.90 8.38
N SER A 48 4.30 -3.80 8.25
CA SER A 48 3.43 -3.79 9.42
C SER A 48 2.06 -4.33 9.10
N ASN A 49 1.42 -4.90 10.12
CA ASN A 49 0.04 -5.32 10.10
C ASN A 49 -0.79 -4.38 10.98
N TRP A 50 -1.92 -3.94 10.45
CA TRP A 50 -2.85 -2.99 11.04
C TRP A 50 -4.23 -3.64 11.16
N ASP A 51 -4.78 -3.62 12.36
CA ASP A 51 -6.11 -4.16 12.71
C ASP A 51 -6.30 -5.63 12.33
N ASP A 52 -5.23 -6.44 12.41
CA ASP A 52 -5.18 -7.86 11.99
C ASP A 52 -5.61 -8.08 10.54
N TYR A 53 -5.66 -7.02 9.73
CA TYR A 53 -6.33 -7.02 8.44
C TYR A 53 -5.41 -6.51 7.33
N LEU A 54 -4.90 -5.29 7.43
CA LEU A 54 -4.12 -4.64 6.38
C LEU A 54 -2.62 -4.79 6.65
N TYR A 55 -1.89 -5.26 5.65
CA TYR A 55 -0.44 -5.46 5.70
C TYR A 55 0.24 -4.46 4.77
N VAL A 56 1.05 -3.56 5.34
CA VAL A 56 1.92 -2.64 4.58
C VAL A 56 3.15 -3.43 4.14
N LEU A 57 3.39 -3.43 2.83
CA LEU A 57 4.53 -4.08 2.21
C LEU A 57 5.79 -3.24 2.43
N GLU A 58 6.95 -3.89 2.57
CA GLU A 58 8.24 -3.26 2.84
C GLU A 58 9.30 -3.80 1.87
N PRO A 59 10.10 -2.96 1.18
CA PRO A 59 11.24 -3.43 0.41
C PRO A 59 12.28 -4.10 1.31
N GLY A 60 12.67 -5.32 1.00
CA GLY A 60 13.49 -6.15 1.89
C GLY A 60 12.80 -6.37 3.22
N CYS A 61 11.52 -6.72 3.21
CA CYS A 61 10.76 -7.00 4.43
C CYS A 61 11.42 -8.16 5.18
N PRO A 62 11.63 -8.09 6.51
CA PRO A 62 12.14 -9.24 7.26
C PRO A 62 11.24 -10.47 7.19
N ASN A 63 9.95 -10.30 6.92
CA ASN A 63 9.04 -11.37 6.58
C ASN A 63 8.84 -11.38 5.07
N ASP A 64 9.48 -12.33 4.38
CA ASP A 64 9.51 -12.43 2.92
C ASP A 64 8.10 -12.46 2.30
N ASN A 65 7.07 -12.95 3.02
CA ASN A 65 5.69 -12.95 2.53
C ASN A 65 5.11 -11.55 2.28
N TYR A 66 5.77 -10.49 2.76
CA TYR A 66 5.34 -9.10 2.63
C TYR A 66 6.43 -8.20 2.04
N ASP A 67 7.36 -8.80 1.27
CA ASP A 67 8.36 -8.05 0.52
C ASP A 67 7.72 -7.30 -0.65
N LEU A 68 7.90 -5.99 -0.70
CA LEU A 68 7.26 -5.17 -1.73
C LEU A 68 7.72 -5.52 -3.14
N ILE A 69 9.02 -5.83 -3.34
CA ILE A 69 9.58 -6.10 -4.66
C ILE A 69 9.04 -7.43 -5.18
N GLU A 70 8.98 -8.46 -4.34
CA GLU A 70 8.39 -9.74 -4.72
C GLU A 70 6.89 -9.61 -5.03
N TRP A 71 6.16 -8.81 -4.24
CA TRP A 71 4.75 -8.53 -4.50
C TRP A 71 4.53 -7.76 -5.81
N GLU A 72 5.41 -6.81 -6.15
CA GLU A 72 5.29 -6.05 -7.39
C GLU A 72 5.44 -6.93 -8.63
N ASP A 73 6.41 -7.85 -8.62
CA ASP A 73 6.62 -8.82 -9.71
C ASP A 73 5.39 -9.74 -9.86
N GLN A 74 4.93 -10.33 -8.75
CA GLN A 74 3.78 -11.25 -8.75
C GLN A 74 2.48 -10.57 -9.17
N GLN A 75 2.21 -9.35 -8.67
CA GLN A 75 0.97 -8.63 -9.01
C GLN A 75 1.00 -8.13 -10.45
N THR A 76 2.17 -7.79 -11.00
CA THR A 76 2.28 -7.42 -12.41
C THR A 76 1.85 -8.60 -13.30
N GLU A 77 2.39 -9.80 -13.06
CA GLU A 77 1.98 -11.00 -13.81
C GLU A 77 0.48 -11.34 -13.62
N ALA A 78 -0.01 -11.25 -12.38
CA ALA A 78 -1.41 -11.54 -12.07
C ALA A 78 -2.38 -10.57 -12.76
N LEU A 79 -2.05 -9.27 -12.80
CA LEU A 79 -2.88 -8.25 -13.44
C LEU A 79 -2.86 -8.37 -14.97
N ASP A 80 -1.70 -8.67 -15.57
CA ASP A 80 -1.61 -8.93 -17.01
C ASP A 80 -2.51 -10.11 -17.40
N GLY A 81 -2.47 -11.21 -16.64
CA GLY A 81 -3.36 -12.35 -16.84
C GLY A 81 -4.84 -12.02 -16.61
N LEU A 82 -5.16 -11.18 -15.62
CA LEU A 82 -6.53 -10.74 -15.33
C LEU A 82 -7.10 -9.94 -16.51
N TRP A 83 -6.32 -9.03 -17.10
CA TRP A 83 -6.77 -8.16 -18.20
C TRP A 83 -6.99 -8.89 -19.53
N GLU A 84 -6.56 -10.15 -19.66
CA GLU A 84 -6.93 -11.00 -20.80
C GLU A 84 -8.42 -11.40 -20.78
N PHE A 85 -9.04 -11.42 -19.59
CA PHE A 85 -10.41 -11.93 -19.38
C PHE A 85 -11.37 -10.88 -18.82
N GLU A 86 -10.86 -9.94 -18.04
CA GLU A 86 -11.64 -8.92 -17.35
C GLU A 86 -11.37 -7.51 -17.89
N LYS A 87 -12.33 -6.61 -17.71
CA LYS A 87 -12.17 -5.23 -18.16
C LYS A 87 -11.18 -4.49 -17.25
N LYS A 88 -10.11 -3.97 -17.85
CA LYS A 88 -9.18 -3.04 -17.18
C LYS A 88 -9.93 -1.80 -16.65
N PRO A 89 -9.66 -1.32 -15.42
CA PRO A 89 -10.28 -0.10 -14.92
C PRO A 89 -9.87 1.12 -15.75
N SER A 90 -10.76 2.11 -15.85
CA SER A 90 -10.58 3.31 -16.68
C SER A 90 -9.29 4.07 -16.36
N GLU A 91 -8.88 4.06 -15.10
CA GLU A 91 -7.70 4.72 -14.59
C GLU A 91 -6.40 4.15 -15.18
N LEU A 92 -6.43 2.92 -15.68
CA LEU A 92 -5.29 2.19 -16.25
C LEU A 92 -5.40 1.98 -17.78
N GLU A 93 -6.34 2.63 -18.46
CA GLU A 93 -6.51 2.51 -19.92
C GLU A 93 -5.34 3.11 -20.72
N ASP A 94 -4.64 4.15 -20.21
CA ASP A 94 -3.39 4.63 -20.82
C ASP A 94 -2.27 3.61 -20.56
N GLU A 95 -1.68 3.07 -21.62
CA GLU A 95 -0.60 2.06 -21.59
C GLU A 95 0.64 2.50 -20.80
N ARG A 96 0.84 3.80 -20.58
CA ARG A 96 1.95 4.35 -19.78
C ARG A 96 1.61 4.46 -18.29
N THR A 97 0.37 4.16 -17.92
CA THR A 97 -0.05 4.10 -16.52
C THR A 97 0.20 2.71 -15.97
N ARG A 98 0.77 2.64 -14.76
CA ARG A 98 1.01 1.38 -14.05
C ARG A 98 0.54 1.49 -12.60
N VAL A 99 0.43 0.33 -11.96
CA VAL A 99 0.21 0.21 -10.52
C VAL A 99 1.37 -0.49 -9.86
N ILE A 100 1.69 -0.12 -8.61
CA ILE A 100 2.65 -0.83 -7.76
C ILE A 100 2.00 -1.07 -6.40
N PRO A 101 1.99 -2.32 -5.88
CA PRO A 101 1.36 -2.62 -4.61
C PRO A 101 2.16 -1.99 -3.46
N TRP A 102 1.45 -1.44 -2.48
CA TRP A 102 2.04 -0.93 -1.24
C TRP A 102 1.42 -1.57 0.01
N ALA A 103 0.25 -2.18 -0.13
CA ALA A 103 -0.38 -2.97 0.91
C ALA A 103 -1.23 -4.10 0.33
N THR A 104 -1.43 -5.12 1.14
CA THR A 104 -2.38 -6.21 0.91
C THR A 104 -3.25 -6.42 2.16
N THR A 105 -4.20 -7.33 2.11
CA THR A 105 -5.05 -7.69 3.25
C THR A 105 -5.04 -9.19 3.53
N ASP A 106 -5.54 -9.60 4.69
CA ASP A 106 -5.74 -11.01 5.04
C ASP A 106 -6.72 -11.76 4.10
N ASN A 107 -7.58 -11.03 3.40
CA ASN A 107 -8.56 -11.55 2.43
C ASN A 107 -8.04 -11.52 0.99
N GLY A 108 -6.85 -10.95 0.77
CA GLY A 108 -6.19 -10.89 -0.54
C GLY A 108 -6.51 -9.66 -1.38
N GLU A 109 -7.21 -8.65 -0.84
CA GLU A 109 -7.32 -7.36 -1.52
C GLU A 109 -5.94 -6.72 -1.63
N CYS A 110 -5.70 -5.97 -2.71
CA CYS A 110 -4.44 -5.27 -2.92
C CYS A 110 -4.68 -3.77 -3.07
N LEU A 111 -3.82 -2.99 -2.41
CA LEU A 111 -3.80 -1.55 -2.47
C LEU A 111 -2.54 -1.11 -3.20
N TYR A 112 -2.75 -0.25 -4.19
CA TYR A 112 -1.75 0.13 -5.17
C TYR A 112 -1.54 1.64 -5.18
N TRP A 113 -0.33 2.06 -5.54
CA TRP A 113 -0.10 3.40 -6.07
C TRP A 113 -0.46 3.41 -7.55
N LEU A 114 -1.22 4.42 -7.97
CA LEU A 114 -1.50 4.71 -9.36
C LEU A 114 -0.45 5.66 -9.91
N ILE A 115 0.37 5.17 -10.83
CA ILE A 115 1.50 5.89 -11.42
C ILE A 115 1.11 6.34 -12.83
N ARG A 116 0.90 7.65 -13.02
CA ARG A 116 0.61 8.22 -14.35
C ARG A 116 1.83 8.94 -14.92
N PRO A 117 1.98 8.97 -16.26
CA PRO A 117 3.09 9.65 -16.91
C PRO A 117 3.14 11.14 -16.54
N GLY A 118 4.33 11.60 -16.15
CA GLY A 118 4.58 13.01 -15.80
C GLY A 118 4.19 13.43 -14.39
N GLN A 119 3.64 12.53 -13.56
CA GLN A 119 3.41 12.80 -12.14
C GLN A 119 4.66 12.50 -11.31
N GLN A 120 4.89 13.32 -10.27
CA GLN A 120 5.91 13.02 -9.27
C GLN A 120 5.42 11.92 -8.32
N PRO A 121 6.31 11.13 -7.68
CA PRO A 121 5.91 10.08 -6.73
C PRO A 121 5.00 10.58 -5.61
N ASP A 122 5.25 11.79 -5.10
CA ASP A 122 4.44 12.38 -4.03
C ASP A 122 3.00 12.74 -4.44
N ASP A 123 2.71 12.74 -5.75
CA ASP A 123 1.37 13.00 -6.31
C ASP A 123 0.59 11.71 -6.60
N TRP A 124 1.19 10.53 -6.37
CA TRP A 124 0.53 9.26 -6.65
C TRP A 124 -0.64 9.02 -5.71
N THR A 125 -1.71 8.46 -6.29
CA THR A 125 -2.98 8.21 -5.60
C THR A 125 -3.20 6.72 -5.36
N VAL A 126 -4.10 6.37 -4.46
CA VAL A 126 -4.38 4.96 -4.13
C VAL A 126 -5.46 4.35 -5.03
N MET A 127 -5.21 3.14 -5.52
CA MET A 127 -6.23 2.25 -6.06
C MET A 127 -6.38 1.00 -5.18
N VAL A 128 -7.59 0.50 -5.03
CA VAL A 128 -7.89 -0.73 -4.29
C VAL A 128 -8.54 -1.72 -5.25
N ASN A 129 -8.01 -2.94 -5.33
CA ASN A 129 -8.57 -4.05 -6.10
C ASN A 129 -9.09 -5.14 -5.15
N GLU A 130 -10.23 -5.72 -5.49
CA GLU A 130 -10.73 -6.88 -4.77
C GLU A 130 -9.87 -8.13 -5.01
N ALA A 131 -9.86 -9.06 -4.05
CA ALA A 131 -9.03 -10.27 -4.14
C ALA A 131 -9.38 -11.18 -5.33
N ARG A 132 -10.66 -11.19 -5.75
CA ARG A 132 -11.19 -12.08 -6.79
C ARG A 132 -12.27 -11.37 -7.59
N GLY A 133 -11.87 -10.62 -8.60
CA GLY A 133 -12.80 -10.00 -9.54
C GLY A 133 -12.24 -8.76 -10.21
N ASP A 134 -13.13 -8.06 -10.91
CA ASP A 134 -12.84 -6.91 -11.75
C ASP A 134 -13.08 -5.56 -11.03
N ARG A 135 -13.47 -5.57 -9.74
CA ARG A 135 -13.77 -4.32 -9.02
C ARG A 135 -12.50 -3.60 -8.61
N TRP A 136 -12.54 -2.29 -8.85
CA TRP A 136 -11.53 -1.33 -8.43
C TRP A 136 -12.18 -0.09 -7.81
N GLU A 137 -11.50 0.50 -6.83
CA GLU A 137 -11.83 1.82 -6.31
C GLU A 137 -10.62 2.74 -6.42
N HIS A 138 -10.84 4.00 -6.78
CA HIS A 138 -9.81 5.03 -6.85
C HIS A 138 -10.01 6.07 -5.75
N PHE A 139 -8.94 6.38 -5.03
CA PHE A 139 -8.93 7.36 -3.94
C PHE A 139 -7.86 8.41 -4.21
N PRO A 140 -8.20 9.71 -4.30
CA PRO A 140 -7.24 10.79 -4.53
C PRO A 140 -6.46 11.15 -3.26
N HIS A 141 -5.87 10.14 -2.62
CA HIS A 141 -5.11 10.21 -1.39
C HIS A 141 -3.74 9.58 -1.61
N THR A 142 -2.72 10.10 -0.94
CA THR A 142 -1.45 9.39 -0.73
C THR A 142 -1.68 8.15 0.15
N CYS A 143 -0.71 7.23 0.24
CA CYS A 143 -0.91 6.00 1.02
C CYS A 143 -1.06 6.28 2.52
N THR A 144 -0.31 7.24 3.07
CA THR A 144 -0.45 7.64 4.49
C THR A 144 -1.79 8.32 4.77
N GLN A 145 -2.28 9.17 3.84
CA GLN A 145 -3.61 9.76 3.94
C GLN A 145 -4.72 8.71 3.90
N PHE A 146 -4.62 7.74 2.98
CA PHE A 146 -5.57 6.65 2.88
C PHE A 146 -5.62 5.86 4.19
N LEU A 147 -4.46 5.42 4.70
CA LEU A 147 -4.35 4.62 5.92
C LEU A 147 -4.91 5.36 7.14
N ALA A 148 -4.49 6.61 7.35
CA ALA A 148 -4.98 7.44 8.46
C ALA A 148 -6.50 7.68 8.39
N SER A 149 -7.02 7.94 7.19
CA SER A 149 -8.45 8.20 6.98
C SER A 149 -9.28 6.93 7.16
N ALA A 150 -8.76 5.79 6.73
CA ALA A 150 -9.43 4.49 6.92
C ALA A 150 -9.50 4.12 8.41
N LEU A 151 -8.38 4.24 9.14
CA LEU A 151 -8.30 3.96 10.59
C LEU A 151 -9.18 4.91 11.42
N THR A 152 -9.30 6.17 11.03
CA THR A 152 -10.20 7.12 11.73
C THR A 152 -11.67 7.03 11.31
N GLY A 153 -11.99 6.20 10.31
CA GLY A 153 -13.34 6.08 9.79
C GLY A 153 -13.81 7.23 8.90
N ASN A 154 -12.92 8.17 8.56
CA ASN A 154 -13.19 9.25 7.62
C ASN A 154 -13.24 8.77 6.17
N LEU A 155 -12.66 7.59 5.90
CA LEU A 155 -12.70 6.90 4.60
C LEU A 155 -13.25 5.49 4.78
N ARG A 156 -14.16 5.10 3.88
CA ARG A 156 -14.72 3.75 3.79
C ARG A 156 -14.67 3.30 2.34
N SER A 157 -13.98 2.19 2.11
CA SER A 157 -13.98 1.46 0.84
C SER A 157 -15.17 0.51 0.80
N THR A 158 -15.75 0.30 -0.38
CA THR A 158 -16.79 -0.71 -0.61
C THR A 158 -16.21 -2.09 -0.95
N ILE A 159 -14.90 -2.15 -1.25
CA ILE A 159 -14.14 -3.38 -1.49
C ILE A 159 -13.59 -3.96 -0.19
N LEU A 160 -12.98 -3.12 0.66
CA LEU A 160 -12.39 -3.57 1.92
C LEU A 160 -13.45 -4.05 2.92
N SER A 161 -13.02 -4.91 3.84
CA SER A 161 -13.86 -5.47 4.90
C SER A 161 -14.62 -4.39 5.66
N SER A 162 -15.93 -4.57 5.83
CA SER A 162 -16.77 -3.67 6.64
C SER A 162 -16.43 -3.69 8.14
N ARG A 163 -15.58 -4.63 8.56
CA ARG A 163 -15.02 -4.70 9.92
C ARG A 163 -13.75 -3.88 10.11
N PHE A 164 -13.15 -3.38 9.03
CA PHE A 164 -12.00 -2.49 9.09
C PHE A 164 -12.44 -1.02 9.13
N PRO A 165 -11.91 -0.20 10.06
CA PRO A 165 -10.99 -0.53 11.15
C PRO A 165 -11.69 -1.11 12.37
N LEU A 166 -10.90 -1.68 13.27
CA LEU A 166 -11.36 -2.12 14.58
C LEU A 166 -11.69 -0.91 15.48
N PRO A 167 -12.64 -1.04 16.43
CA PRO A 167 -12.92 0.02 17.41
C PRO A 167 -11.74 0.33 18.34
N VAL A 168 -10.88 -0.66 18.57
CA VAL A 168 -9.60 -0.53 19.27
C VAL A 168 -8.55 -1.04 18.31
N HIS A 169 -7.66 -0.16 17.88
CA HIS A 169 -6.69 -0.52 16.85
C HIS A 169 -5.67 -1.53 17.37
N GLU A 170 -5.34 -2.47 16.51
CA GLU A 170 -4.26 -3.44 16.73
C GLU A 170 -3.12 -3.16 15.74
N PHE A 171 -1.89 -3.33 16.20
CA PHE A 171 -0.72 -3.10 15.37
C PHE A 171 0.37 -4.12 15.68
N ARG A 172 1.03 -4.61 14.63
CA ARG A 172 2.23 -5.44 14.73
C ARG A 172 3.23 -5.04 13.66
N GLN A 173 4.45 -4.72 14.06
CA GLN A 173 5.56 -4.63 13.11
C GLN A 173 5.95 -6.04 12.66
N LEU A 174 6.16 -6.23 11.36
CA LEU A 174 6.55 -7.51 10.78
C LEU A 174 8.02 -7.79 11.06
N HIS A 175 8.31 -9.04 11.43
CA HIS A 175 9.63 -9.56 11.74
C HIS A 175 9.83 -10.89 11.00
N ALA A 176 11.08 -11.33 10.91
CA ALA A 176 11.37 -12.67 10.38
C ALA A 176 10.57 -13.74 11.12
N MET A 177 10.07 -14.71 10.35
CA MET A 177 9.30 -15.85 10.87
C MET A 177 10.15 -16.80 11.72
#